data_AF-A0A935DJG6-F1
#
_entry.id   AF-A0A935DJG6-F1
#
_cell.length_a   1.000
_cell.length_b   1.000
_cell.length_c   1.000
_cell.angle_alpha   90.00
_cell.angle_beta   90.00
_cell.angle_gamma   90.00
#
_symmetry.space_group_name_H-M   'P 1'
#
loop_
_entity.id
_entity.type
_entity.pdbx_description
1 polymer ?
#
loop_
_entity_poly.entity_id
_entity_poly.type
_entity_poly.pdbx_seq_one_letter_code
_entity_poly.pdbx_strand_id
1 'polypeptide(L)'
;MRYSMRQWGFGLAMAGVVALGATAAQAQQGGYTVVGGTPNGTSSIGVVPSAGQDPGPRQVGTRRLDGARARRPEEYGGVTPGVASLAPGLRRLARQGRTQAPLVAWPGFQMVPGGSRVFVAMTRPGVVTETRTPLTRVFHIAGGRVGLSNNRRPLITEAFDTPVTRAFLRSVRGGVDLVVQVRAEVDHRMSQEPGPQGLHFVYIDFPPFQAPETMRLRLPSGALQQVEVGSPVTTNAVVPREPGPRLGGPAVVVQPGADAERPPAMR
;
A
#
# COMPACT_ATOMS: atom_id res chain seq x y z
N MET A 1 48.16 -8.46 4.42
CA MET A 1 47.26 -9.58 4.05
C MET A 1 46.44 -9.16 2.85
N ARG A 2 46.66 -9.83 1.71
CA ARG A 2 46.09 -9.51 0.39
C ARG A 2 44.75 -10.24 0.23
N TYR A 3 43.66 -9.51 0.00
CA TYR A 3 42.36 -10.13 -0.30
C TYR A 3 42.31 -10.54 -1.77
N SER A 4 42.20 -11.85 -1.98
CA SER A 4 42.09 -12.52 -3.28
C SER A 4 40.69 -12.32 -3.87
N MET A 5 40.67 -11.79 -5.08
CA MET A 5 39.53 -11.58 -5.96
C MET A 5 39.10 -12.94 -6.54
N ARG A 6 37.87 -13.41 -6.24
CA ARG A 6 37.26 -14.52 -6.98
C ARG A 6 36.42 -13.95 -8.12
N GLN A 7 36.95 -14.06 -9.34
CA GLN A 7 36.21 -13.91 -10.59
C GLN A 7 35.09 -14.96 -10.65
N TRP A 8 33.88 -14.51 -10.92
CA TRP A 8 32.80 -15.35 -11.44
C TRP A 8 32.69 -15.05 -12.93
N GLY A 9 33.02 -16.05 -13.75
CA GLY A 9 32.75 -16.03 -15.18
C GLY A 9 31.26 -16.29 -15.41
N PHE A 10 30.60 -15.39 -16.13
CA PHE A 10 29.33 -15.68 -16.78
C PHE A 10 29.54 -15.66 -18.28
N GLY A 11 29.22 -16.81 -18.87
CA GLY A 11 29.34 -17.09 -20.28
C GLY A 11 28.42 -16.22 -21.13
N LEU A 12 28.97 -15.84 -22.26
CA LEU A 12 28.34 -15.27 -23.43
C LEU A 12 27.21 -16.21 -23.91
N ALA A 13 25.99 -15.69 -24.05
CA ALA A 13 24.97 -16.28 -24.91
C ALA A 13 24.39 -15.15 -25.78
N MET A 14 24.70 -15.25 -27.06
CA MET A 14 24.16 -14.45 -28.16
C MET A 14 22.64 -14.61 -28.24
N ALA A 15 21.92 -13.50 -28.34
CA ALA A 15 20.57 -13.47 -28.89
C ALA A 15 20.48 -12.23 -29.77
N GLY A 16 20.37 -12.47 -31.08
CA GLY A 16 20.17 -11.41 -32.07
C GLY A 16 18.80 -10.76 -31.92
N VAL A 17 18.74 -9.47 -32.23
CA VAL A 17 17.48 -8.77 -32.48
C VAL A 17 17.61 -8.03 -33.80
N VAL A 18 16.80 -8.48 -34.75
CA VAL A 18 16.49 -7.85 -36.02
C VAL A 18 15.27 -6.94 -35.83
N ALA A 19 15.20 -5.92 -36.68
CA ALA A 19 14.07 -5.05 -37.02
C ALA A 19 13.94 -3.72 -36.25
N LEU A 20 14.60 -2.70 -36.80
CA LEU A 20 14.09 -1.33 -36.84
C LEU A 20 12.80 -1.31 -37.67
N GLY A 21 11.72 -0.78 -37.07
CA GLY A 21 10.49 -0.42 -37.76
C GLY A 21 9.83 0.74 -37.01
N ALA A 22 10.27 1.96 -37.30
CA ALA A 22 9.64 3.17 -36.80
C ALA A 22 8.38 3.46 -37.61
N THR A 23 7.22 3.50 -36.96
CA THR A 23 5.99 4.05 -37.55
C THR A 23 5.53 5.21 -36.69
N ALA A 24 5.69 6.41 -37.24
CA ALA A 24 5.16 7.65 -36.72
C ALA A 24 3.63 7.64 -36.88
N ALA A 25 2.90 7.89 -35.80
CA ALA A 25 1.48 8.19 -35.85
C ALA A 25 1.23 9.56 -35.22
N GLN A 26 0.67 10.43 -36.05
CA GLN A 26 0.33 11.83 -35.85
C GLN A 26 -0.51 12.08 -34.58
N ALA A 27 -0.11 13.11 -33.83
CA ALA A 27 -0.95 13.75 -32.83
C ALA A 27 -2.02 14.61 -33.53
N GLN A 28 -3.29 14.30 -33.28
CA GLN A 28 -4.41 15.19 -33.59
C GLN A 28 -4.52 16.26 -32.51
N GLN A 29 -4.41 17.53 -32.94
CA GLN A 29 -4.61 18.71 -32.13
C GLN A 29 -6.11 19.02 -32.06
N GLY A 30 -6.72 18.78 -30.90
CA GLY A 30 -8.08 19.23 -30.59
C GLY A 30 -8.06 20.64 -30.03
N GLY A 31 -8.49 21.61 -30.84
CA GLY A 31 -8.66 23.00 -30.43
C GLY A 31 -9.89 23.17 -29.53
N TYR A 32 -9.73 23.93 -28.45
CA TYR A 32 -10.84 24.50 -27.69
C TYR A 32 -10.78 26.02 -27.83
N THR A 33 -11.86 26.58 -28.36
CA THR A 33 -12.11 28.00 -28.47
C THR A 33 -12.51 28.58 -27.12
N VAL A 34 -11.77 29.60 -26.66
CA VAL A 34 -12.14 30.45 -25.53
C VAL A 34 -13.02 31.57 -26.07
N VAL A 35 -14.30 31.56 -25.70
CA VAL A 35 -15.23 32.67 -25.97
C VAL A 35 -15.05 33.71 -24.86
N GLY A 36 -14.73 34.95 -25.27
CA GLY A 36 -14.55 36.09 -24.39
C GLY A 36 -15.85 36.65 -23.81
N GLY A 37 -15.74 37.15 -22.58
CA GLY A 37 -16.71 38.04 -21.95
C GLY A 37 -15.99 39.32 -21.52
N THR A 38 -16.57 40.45 -21.89
CA THR A 38 -16.03 41.81 -21.90
C THR A 38 -15.79 42.45 -20.51
N PRO A 39 -14.97 43.53 -20.45
CA PRO A 39 -14.68 44.30 -19.25
C PRO A 39 -15.69 45.44 -19.06
N ASN A 40 -16.02 45.81 -17.81
CA ASN A 40 -16.47 47.17 -17.45
C ASN A 40 -16.59 47.38 -15.93
N GLY A 41 -16.25 48.59 -15.48
CA GLY A 41 -16.58 49.13 -14.15
C GLY A 41 -15.35 49.43 -13.30
N THR A 42 -14.57 50.47 -13.58
CA THR A 42 -14.78 51.87 -13.12
C THR A 42 -14.58 52.05 -11.62
N SER A 43 -13.47 52.72 -11.31
CA SER A 43 -13.00 53.19 -10.02
C SER A 43 -13.99 54.13 -9.32
N SER A 44 -14.05 54.05 -7.99
CA SER A 44 -14.08 55.26 -7.15
C SER A 44 -13.45 54.98 -5.78
N ILE A 45 -12.41 55.76 -5.49
CA ILE A 45 -11.78 55.90 -4.19
C ILE A 45 -12.56 57.00 -3.47
N GLY A 46 -13.18 56.65 -2.34
CA GLY A 46 -13.82 57.61 -1.43
C GLY A 46 -13.22 57.45 -0.03
N VAL A 47 -12.51 58.47 0.42
CA VAL A 47 -11.99 58.65 1.79
C VAL A 47 -12.78 59.79 2.43
N VAL A 48 -13.47 59.54 3.55
CA VAL A 48 -13.79 60.53 4.61
C VAL A 48 -14.23 59.79 5.92
N PRO A 49 -14.24 60.42 7.11
CA PRO A 49 -13.61 59.86 8.32
C PRO A 49 -14.57 59.59 9.51
N SER A 50 -13.97 59.07 10.59
CA SER A 50 -14.41 58.94 12.00
C SER A 50 -15.70 59.60 12.47
N ALA A 51 -16.53 58.83 13.20
CA ALA A 51 -16.77 58.96 14.66
C ALA A 51 -18.06 58.21 15.06
N GLY A 52 -18.08 57.56 16.23
CA GLY A 52 -19.34 57.16 16.89
C GLY A 52 -19.36 55.74 17.42
N GLN A 53 -19.17 55.60 18.73
CA GLN A 53 -19.48 54.42 19.54
C GLN A 53 -20.93 53.94 19.36
N ASP A 54 -21.13 52.63 19.22
CA ASP A 54 -22.28 51.92 19.80
C ASP A 54 -21.96 50.41 19.98
N PRO A 55 -21.92 49.85 21.21
CA PRO A 55 -21.77 48.41 21.43
C PRO A 55 -23.12 47.70 21.30
N GLY A 56 -23.54 47.43 20.06
CA GLY A 56 -24.70 46.59 19.76
C GLY A 56 -24.48 45.10 20.14
N PRO A 57 -25.57 44.35 20.41
CA PRO A 57 -25.49 42.97 20.86
C PRO A 57 -24.81 42.09 19.81
N ARG A 58 -23.88 41.25 20.28
CA ARG A 58 -23.14 40.26 19.49
C ARG A 58 -24.11 39.42 18.67
N GLN A 59 -24.24 39.72 17.39
CA GLN A 59 -24.87 38.81 16.44
C GLN A 59 -23.99 37.56 16.37
N VAL A 60 -24.52 36.46 16.93
CA VAL A 60 -24.04 35.11 16.70
C VAL A 60 -24.12 34.90 15.19
N GLY A 61 -22.99 35.07 14.52
CA GLY A 61 -22.87 34.77 13.11
C GLY A 61 -23.17 33.29 12.92
N THR A 62 -24.38 32.99 12.46
CA THR A 62 -24.67 31.74 11.77
C THR A 62 -23.82 31.75 10.51
N ARG A 63 -22.59 31.25 10.65
CA ARG A 63 -21.68 30.97 9.55
C ARG A 63 -22.47 30.05 8.62
N ARG A 64 -23.02 30.62 7.54
CA ARG A 64 -23.62 29.84 6.46
C ARG A 64 -22.57 28.83 6.03
N LEU A 65 -22.84 27.56 6.32
CA LEU A 65 -22.18 26.42 5.70
C LEU A 65 -22.68 26.37 4.25
N ASP A 66 -22.34 27.38 3.47
CA ASP A 66 -22.60 27.40 2.04
C ASP A 66 -21.73 26.31 1.41
N GLY A 67 -22.38 25.21 1.00
CA GLY A 67 -21.90 24.40 -0.11
C GLY A 67 -20.79 23.38 0.17
N ALA A 68 -20.75 22.76 1.36
CA ALA A 68 -20.10 21.45 1.46
C ALA A 68 -20.95 20.42 0.71
N ARG A 69 -20.86 20.40 -0.64
CA ARG A 69 -21.37 19.28 -1.43
C ARG A 69 -20.78 18.02 -0.82
N ALA A 70 -21.64 17.14 -0.30
CA ALA A 70 -21.25 15.80 0.09
C ALA A 70 -20.54 15.18 -1.12
N ARG A 71 -19.20 15.05 -1.02
CA ARG A 71 -18.43 14.38 -2.07
C ARG A 71 -19.00 12.96 -2.15
N ARG A 72 -19.27 12.52 -3.37
CA ARG A 72 -19.78 11.16 -3.58
C ARG A 72 -18.78 10.19 -2.93
N PRO A 73 -19.23 9.09 -2.29
CA PRO A 73 -18.33 8.07 -1.75
C PRO A 73 -17.29 7.56 -2.76
N GLU A 74 -17.59 7.71 -4.05
CA GLU A 74 -16.74 7.40 -5.20
C GLU A 74 -15.52 8.35 -5.35
N GLU A 75 -15.59 9.57 -4.81
CA GLU A 75 -14.54 10.58 -4.92
C GLU A 75 -13.59 10.48 -3.72
N TYR A 76 -12.79 9.42 -3.70
CA TYR A 76 -11.71 9.24 -2.74
C TYR A 76 -10.80 10.48 -2.73
N GLY A 77 -10.90 11.30 -1.69
CA GLY A 77 -10.10 12.52 -1.50
C GLY A 77 -8.64 12.28 -1.09
N GLY A 78 -8.18 11.03 -1.14
CA GLY A 78 -6.78 10.67 -0.92
C GLY A 78 -5.90 11.02 -2.13
N VAL A 79 -4.60 10.76 -2.01
CA VAL A 79 -3.67 11.00 -3.11
C VAL A 79 -3.91 9.96 -4.19
N THR A 80 -4.64 10.33 -5.25
CA THR A 80 -4.77 9.52 -6.46
C THR A 80 -3.47 9.64 -7.25
N PRO A 81 -2.78 8.52 -7.54
CA PRO A 81 -1.63 8.55 -8.44
C PRO A 81 -2.04 9.15 -9.79
N GLY A 82 -1.27 10.11 -10.31
CA GLY A 82 -1.54 10.74 -11.61
C GLY A 82 -2.31 12.06 -11.58
N VAL A 83 -2.87 12.50 -10.45
CA VAL A 83 -3.42 13.87 -10.33
C VAL A 83 -2.37 14.85 -9.79
N ALA A 84 -2.40 16.11 -10.25
CA ALA A 84 -1.38 17.12 -9.93
C ALA A 84 -1.27 17.48 -8.43
N SER A 85 -2.23 17.06 -7.61
CA SER A 85 -2.24 17.30 -6.16
C SER A 85 -1.41 16.26 -5.42
N LEU A 86 -0.09 16.45 -5.41
CA LEU A 86 0.81 15.69 -4.54
C LEU A 86 0.61 16.10 -3.08
N ALA A 87 0.68 15.15 -2.14
CA ALA A 87 0.69 15.47 -0.73
C ALA A 87 1.85 16.43 -0.34
N PRO A 88 1.70 17.24 0.73
CA PRO A 88 2.65 18.30 1.09
C PRO A 88 4.11 17.87 1.32
N GLY A 89 4.41 16.56 1.39
CA GLY A 89 5.76 16.00 1.54
C GLY A 89 6.52 15.68 0.24
N LEU A 90 5.88 15.28 -0.87
CA LEU A 90 6.64 14.82 -2.06
C LEU A 90 7.37 15.94 -2.74
N ARG A 91 6.87 17.18 -2.71
CA ARG A 91 7.57 18.30 -3.35
C ARG A 91 8.96 18.52 -2.76
N ARG A 92 9.13 18.25 -1.46
CA ARG A 92 10.45 18.28 -0.81
C ARG A 92 11.27 17.05 -1.21
N LEU A 93 10.65 15.87 -1.23
CA LEU A 93 11.31 14.62 -1.60
C LEU A 93 11.81 14.61 -3.06
N ALA A 94 10.99 15.07 -4.01
CA ALA A 94 11.33 15.20 -5.42
C ALA A 94 12.55 16.10 -5.62
N ARG A 95 12.65 17.21 -4.87
CA ARG A 95 13.84 18.07 -4.86
C ARG A 95 15.07 17.38 -4.26
N GLN A 96 14.90 16.50 -3.27
CA GLN A 96 15.96 15.67 -2.69
C GLN A 96 16.39 14.49 -3.57
N GLY A 97 15.64 14.19 -4.64
CA GLY A 97 15.94 13.15 -5.63
C GLY A 97 17.29 13.33 -6.35
N ARG A 98 17.96 14.47 -6.18
CA ARG A 98 19.33 14.74 -6.65
C ARG A 98 20.42 13.89 -5.96
N THR A 99 20.08 13.20 -4.87
CA THR A 99 20.96 12.19 -4.26
C THR A 99 21.15 10.99 -5.21
N GLN A 100 22.03 10.02 -4.93
CA GLN A 100 22.22 8.83 -5.81
C GLN A 100 21.30 7.64 -5.49
N ALA A 101 20.66 7.58 -4.32
CA ALA A 101 19.80 6.46 -3.89
C ALA A 101 18.29 6.73 -4.08
N PRO A 102 17.48 5.81 -4.66
CA PRO A 102 16.03 6.00 -4.77
C PRO A 102 15.38 6.27 -3.41
N LEU A 103 14.63 7.36 -3.27
CA LEU A 103 13.84 7.59 -2.07
C LEU A 103 12.44 7.02 -2.30
N VAL A 104 12.10 6.00 -1.51
CA VAL A 104 10.80 5.33 -1.51
C VAL A 104 9.90 6.02 -0.50
N ALA A 105 8.74 6.46 -0.94
CA ALA A 105 7.78 7.17 -0.12
C ALA A 105 6.36 6.76 -0.45
N TRP A 106 5.47 7.14 0.48
CA TRP A 106 4.03 7.04 0.31
C TRP A 106 3.56 5.67 -0.19
N PRO A 107 3.66 4.64 0.66
CA PRO A 107 2.82 3.49 0.42
C PRO A 107 1.36 3.97 0.43
N GLY A 108 0.64 3.66 -0.63
CA GLY A 108 -0.76 3.96 -0.80
C GLY A 108 -1.57 2.72 -1.14
N PHE A 109 -2.86 2.79 -0.85
CA PHE A 109 -3.84 1.78 -1.20
C PHE A 109 -5.02 2.48 -1.86
N GLN A 110 -5.56 1.84 -2.90
CA GLN A 110 -6.73 2.32 -3.62
C GLN A 110 -7.59 1.12 -4.06
N MET A 111 -8.89 1.22 -3.84
CA MET A 111 -9.85 0.32 -4.52
C MET A 111 -9.99 0.75 -5.97
N VAL A 112 -9.88 -0.20 -6.89
CA VAL A 112 -10.04 0.03 -8.33
C VAL A 112 -11.18 -0.85 -8.86
N PRO A 113 -11.82 -0.49 -9.98
CA PRO A 113 -12.79 -1.38 -10.60
C PRO A 113 -12.16 -2.75 -10.86
N GLY A 114 -12.74 -3.81 -10.28
CA GLY A 114 -12.22 -5.16 -10.40
C GLY A 114 -11.07 -5.51 -9.46
N GLY A 115 -10.84 -4.77 -8.37
CA GLY A 115 -9.94 -5.21 -7.32
C GLY A 115 -9.33 -4.08 -6.49
N SER A 116 -8.05 -4.19 -6.22
CA SER A 116 -7.34 -3.21 -5.38
C SER A 116 -5.90 -3.01 -5.84
N ARG A 117 -5.35 -1.84 -5.53
CA ARG A 117 -4.02 -1.41 -5.95
C ARG A 117 -3.23 -0.97 -4.73
N VAL A 118 -2.09 -1.60 -4.52
CA VAL A 118 -1.03 -1.07 -3.63
C VAL A 118 -0.03 -0.34 -4.50
N PHE A 119 0.42 0.82 -4.07
CA PHE A 119 1.42 1.59 -4.81
C PHE A 119 2.43 2.26 -3.90
N VAL A 120 3.61 2.54 -4.45
CA VAL A 120 4.64 3.36 -3.80
C VAL A 120 5.19 4.38 -4.77
N ALA A 121 5.47 5.58 -4.26
CA ALA A 121 6.12 6.64 -5.02
C ALA A 121 7.62 6.64 -4.77
N MET A 122 8.40 6.81 -5.82
CA MET A 122 9.86 6.86 -5.78
C MET A 122 10.34 8.15 -6.46
N THR A 123 11.49 8.69 -6.03
CA THR A 123 12.08 9.88 -6.67
C THR A 123 12.81 9.59 -7.99
N ARG A 124 12.98 8.31 -8.34
CA ARG A 124 13.60 7.82 -9.58
C ARG A 124 13.18 6.36 -9.80
N PRO A 125 13.35 5.79 -11.00
CA PRO A 125 13.16 4.36 -11.22
C PRO A 125 14.12 3.54 -10.35
N GLY A 126 13.67 2.37 -9.91
CA GLY A 126 14.49 1.42 -9.16
C GLY A 126 14.29 0.01 -9.70
N VAL A 127 15.31 -0.84 -9.52
CA VAL A 127 15.16 -2.28 -9.77
C VAL A 127 14.30 -2.86 -8.66
N VAL A 128 13.19 -3.47 -9.04
CA VAL A 128 12.25 -4.12 -8.12
C VAL A 128 12.27 -5.61 -8.38
N THR A 129 12.62 -6.40 -7.37
CA THR A 129 12.54 -7.86 -7.40
C THR A 129 11.48 -8.35 -6.44
N GLU A 130 10.86 -9.47 -6.77
CA GLU A 130 9.78 -10.04 -5.98
C GLU A 130 10.21 -11.34 -5.31
N THR A 131 9.82 -11.54 -4.06
CA THR A 131 9.85 -12.84 -3.38
C THR A 131 8.45 -13.19 -2.90
N ARG A 132 8.00 -14.41 -3.23
CA ARG A 132 6.65 -14.90 -2.94
C ARG A 132 6.68 -15.97 -1.86
N THR A 133 5.77 -15.85 -0.91
CA THR A 133 5.33 -16.91 0.01
C THR A 133 3.80 -16.95 -0.05
N PRO A 134 3.11 -18.02 0.41
CA PRO A 134 1.66 -18.14 0.25
C PRO A 134 0.88 -16.90 0.71
N LEU A 135 1.20 -16.37 1.90
CA LEU A 135 0.48 -15.26 2.54
C LEU A 135 1.24 -13.93 2.56
N THR A 136 2.41 -13.84 1.93
CA THR A 136 3.19 -12.60 1.90
C THR A 136 3.91 -12.44 0.57
N ARG A 137 3.80 -11.24 0.00
CA ARG A 137 4.55 -10.78 -1.16
C ARG A 137 5.56 -9.72 -0.69
N VAL A 138 6.82 -9.88 -1.07
CA VAL A 138 7.89 -8.93 -0.73
C VAL A 138 8.47 -8.36 -2.01
N PHE A 139 8.34 -7.05 -2.19
CA PHE A 139 8.90 -6.33 -3.32
C PHE A 139 10.14 -5.57 -2.85
N HIS A 140 11.31 -6.06 -3.19
CA HIS A 140 12.59 -5.47 -2.81
C HIS A 140 13.00 -4.40 -3.82
N ILE A 141 13.20 -3.17 -3.35
CA ILE A 141 13.62 -2.02 -4.13
C ILE A 141 15.11 -1.77 -3.84
N ALA A 142 15.96 -2.16 -4.80
CA ALA A 142 17.41 -2.12 -4.66
C ALA A 142 17.93 -0.69 -4.51
N GLY A 143 18.85 -0.49 -3.56
CA GLY A 143 19.45 0.81 -3.23
C GLY A 143 18.48 1.83 -2.62
N GLY A 144 17.21 1.46 -2.45
CA GLY A 144 16.17 2.35 -1.94
C GLY A 144 16.39 2.80 -0.50
N ARG A 145 15.82 3.94 -0.13
CA ARG A 145 15.71 4.42 1.26
C ARG A 145 14.33 4.95 1.54
N VAL A 146 13.80 4.71 2.74
CA VAL A 146 12.49 5.24 3.12
C VAL A 146 12.61 6.74 3.40
N GLY A 147 11.90 7.56 2.62
CA GLY A 147 12.06 9.02 2.64
C GLY A 147 11.59 9.73 3.92
N LEU A 148 10.62 9.16 4.64
CA LEU A 148 10.07 9.71 5.89
C LEU A 148 9.74 8.57 6.85
N SER A 149 9.94 8.77 8.16
CA SER A 149 9.62 7.76 9.19
C SER A 149 8.15 7.32 9.14
N ASN A 150 7.23 8.25 8.89
CA ASN A 150 5.80 7.96 8.78
C ASN A 150 5.45 6.98 7.63
N ASN A 151 6.28 6.90 6.59
CA ASN A 151 6.05 5.98 5.47
C ASN A 151 6.26 4.50 5.86
N ARG A 152 6.79 4.21 7.05
CA ARG A 152 6.90 2.85 7.59
C ARG A 152 5.65 2.39 8.32
N ARG A 153 4.67 3.29 8.55
CA ARG A 153 3.42 2.90 9.18
C ARG A 153 2.65 1.96 8.26
N PRO A 154 2.06 0.89 8.79
CA PRO A 154 1.30 -0.06 7.98
C PRO A 154 -0.01 0.55 7.48
N LEU A 155 -0.32 0.26 6.22
CA LEU A 155 -1.65 0.40 5.66
C LEU A 155 -2.48 -0.81 6.12
N ILE A 156 -3.56 -0.58 6.85
CA ILE A 156 -4.48 -1.62 7.29
C ILE A 156 -5.66 -1.65 6.31
N THR A 157 -5.85 -2.78 5.63
CA THR A 157 -6.84 -2.91 4.54
C THR A 157 -7.85 -4.03 4.79
N GLU A 158 -7.91 -4.51 6.04
CA GLU A 158 -8.81 -5.59 6.48
C GLU A 158 -10.30 -5.28 6.30
N ALA A 159 -10.68 -4.00 6.32
CA ALA A 159 -12.07 -3.56 6.18
C ALA A 159 -12.53 -3.42 4.72
N PHE A 160 -11.68 -3.72 3.74
CA PHE A 160 -12.01 -3.63 2.31
C PHE A 160 -12.13 -5.02 1.68
N ASP A 161 -12.88 -5.12 0.58
CA ASP A 161 -13.03 -6.32 -0.25
C ASP A 161 -11.81 -6.52 -1.15
N THR A 162 -10.67 -6.77 -0.51
CA THR A 162 -9.36 -6.91 -1.12
C THR A 162 -8.65 -8.13 -0.53
N PRO A 163 -7.81 -8.83 -1.31
CA PRO A 163 -7.00 -9.89 -0.76
C PRO A 163 -5.88 -9.34 0.13
N VAL A 164 -5.61 -8.03 0.12
CA VAL A 164 -4.57 -7.41 0.93
C VAL A 164 -5.06 -7.19 2.35
N THR A 165 -4.32 -7.69 3.34
CA THR A 165 -4.59 -7.46 4.77
C THR A 165 -3.84 -6.21 5.25
N ARG A 166 -2.57 -6.12 4.84
CA ARG A 166 -1.65 -5.07 5.30
C ARG A 166 -0.55 -4.83 4.27
N ALA A 167 -0.12 -3.57 4.13
CA ALA A 167 1.07 -3.23 3.36
C ALA A 167 1.96 -2.24 4.13
N PHE A 168 3.28 -2.42 4.11
CA PHE A 168 4.21 -1.52 4.80
C PHE A 168 5.60 -1.53 4.19
N LEU A 169 6.35 -0.44 4.42
CA LEU A 169 7.75 -0.33 4.03
C LEU A 169 8.67 -0.74 5.18
N ARG A 170 9.66 -1.57 4.87
CA ARG A 170 10.72 -2.00 5.79
C ARG A 170 12.08 -1.68 5.19
N SER A 171 12.93 -0.95 5.93
CA SER A 171 14.32 -0.76 5.51
C SER A 171 15.11 -2.04 5.75
N VAL A 172 15.88 -2.46 4.75
CA VAL A 172 16.74 -3.64 4.82
C VAL A 172 18.14 -3.29 4.35
N ARG A 173 19.09 -4.21 4.56
CA ARG A 173 20.44 -4.05 3.99
C ARG A 173 20.32 -4.01 2.47
N GLY A 174 20.87 -2.96 1.87
CA GLY A 174 20.90 -2.82 0.40
C GLY A 174 19.62 -2.27 -0.24
N GLY A 175 18.57 -1.94 0.52
CA GLY A 175 17.36 -1.36 -0.08
C GLY A 175 16.17 -1.19 0.86
N VAL A 176 14.99 -1.21 0.27
CA VAL A 176 13.69 -1.16 0.98
C VAL A 176 12.82 -2.29 0.49
N ASP A 177 12.20 -3.00 1.42
CA ASP A 177 11.14 -3.96 1.11
C ASP A 177 9.79 -3.28 1.24
N LEU A 178 8.96 -3.37 0.22
CA LEU A 178 7.52 -3.24 0.36
C LEU A 178 6.95 -4.62 0.67
N VAL A 179 6.48 -4.80 1.90
CA VAL A 179 5.89 -6.06 2.37
C VAL A 179 4.37 -5.95 2.27
N VAL A 180 3.76 -6.86 1.53
CA VAL A 180 2.31 -6.96 1.34
C VAL A 180 1.84 -8.30 1.90
N GLN A 181 1.04 -8.25 2.95
CA GLN A 181 0.39 -9.42 3.55
C GLN A 181 -0.96 -9.63 2.91
N VAL A 182 -1.25 -10.86 2.50
CA VAL A 182 -2.49 -11.23 1.80
C VAL A 182 -3.26 -12.30 2.59
N ARG A 183 -4.59 -12.30 2.43
CA ARG A 183 -5.53 -13.22 3.08
C ARG A 183 -5.52 -14.61 2.47
N ALA A 184 -5.24 -14.68 1.17
CA ALA A 184 -5.19 -15.90 0.39
C ALA A 184 -4.07 -15.82 -0.65
N GLU A 185 -3.66 -16.97 -1.16
CA GLU A 185 -2.74 -17.03 -2.27
C GLU A 185 -3.44 -16.52 -3.53
N VAL A 186 -3.03 -15.33 -3.98
CA VAL A 186 -3.56 -14.68 -5.18
C VAL A 186 -2.43 -14.20 -6.08
N ASP A 187 -2.66 -14.26 -7.39
CA ASP A 187 -1.80 -13.62 -8.36
C ASP A 187 -2.03 -12.11 -8.37
N HIS A 188 -0.99 -11.35 -8.74
CA HIS A 188 -1.04 -9.90 -8.86
C HIS A 188 -0.28 -9.48 -10.11
N ARG A 189 -0.58 -8.28 -10.60
CA ARG A 189 0.15 -7.65 -11.71
C ARG A 189 0.98 -6.50 -11.18
N MET A 190 2.27 -6.49 -11.51
CA MET A 190 3.16 -5.37 -11.20
C MET A 190 3.39 -4.51 -12.44
N SER A 191 3.32 -3.19 -12.30
CA SER A 191 3.74 -2.22 -13.32
C SER A 191 4.55 -1.08 -12.71
N GLN A 192 5.34 -0.39 -13.54
CA GLN A 192 6.04 0.83 -13.16
C GLN A 192 5.75 1.92 -14.17
N GLU A 193 5.45 3.13 -13.69
CA GLU A 193 5.09 4.24 -14.57
C GLU A 193 5.74 5.55 -14.09
N PRO A 194 6.16 6.44 -15.00
CA PRO A 194 6.56 7.79 -14.62
C PRO A 194 5.34 8.56 -14.11
N GLY A 195 5.55 9.31 -13.04
CA GLY A 195 4.54 10.17 -12.42
C GLY A 195 4.87 11.65 -12.57
N PRO A 196 3.99 12.53 -12.06
CA PRO A 196 4.21 13.98 -12.09
C PRO A 196 5.52 14.38 -11.37
N GLN A 197 6.14 15.48 -11.81
CA GLN A 197 7.29 16.10 -11.12
C GLN A 197 8.52 15.18 -10.96
N GLY A 198 8.74 14.27 -11.91
CA GLY A 198 9.90 13.36 -11.91
C GLY A 198 9.81 12.22 -10.90
N LEU A 199 8.61 11.95 -10.40
CA LEU A 199 8.34 10.79 -9.56
C LEU A 199 8.18 9.54 -10.43
N HIS A 200 8.35 8.39 -9.81
CA HIS A 200 8.14 7.10 -10.44
C HIS A 200 7.27 6.26 -9.51
N PHE A 201 6.24 5.64 -10.05
CA PHE A 201 5.31 4.82 -9.29
C PHE A 201 5.56 3.35 -9.60
N VAL A 202 5.49 2.53 -8.56
CA VAL A 202 5.33 1.08 -8.69
C VAL A 202 3.91 0.76 -8.28
N TYR A 203 3.17 0.09 -9.16
CA TYR A 203 1.81 -0.36 -8.93
C TYR A 203 1.78 -1.88 -8.80
N ILE A 204 1.00 -2.36 -7.84
CA ILE A 204 0.75 -3.77 -7.59
C ILE A 204 -0.76 -3.95 -7.54
N ASP A 205 -1.30 -4.49 -8.62
CA ASP A 205 -2.73 -4.70 -8.82
C ASP A 205 -3.12 -6.11 -8.39
N PHE A 206 -4.08 -6.17 -7.48
CA PHE A 206 -4.67 -7.39 -6.98
C PHE A 206 -6.08 -7.57 -7.55
N PRO A 207 -6.47 -8.81 -7.87
CA PRO A 207 -7.80 -9.15 -8.37
C PRO A 207 -8.88 -8.84 -7.32
N PRO A 208 -10.17 -8.87 -7.70
CA PRO A 208 -11.23 -8.72 -6.73
C PRO A 208 -11.23 -9.93 -5.81
N PHE A 209 -11.49 -9.68 -4.53
CA PHE A 209 -11.48 -10.72 -3.52
C PHE A 209 -12.75 -10.60 -2.70
N GLN A 210 -13.56 -11.64 -2.74
CA GLN A 210 -14.61 -11.82 -1.75
C GLN A 210 -13.96 -12.46 -0.54
N ALA A 211 -13.79 -11.66 0.51
CA ALA A 211 -13.42 -12.23 1.79
C ALA A 211 -14.52 -13.22 2.20
N PRO A 212 -14.17 -14.44 2.66
CA PRO A 212 -15.16 -15.28 3.30
C PRO A 212 -15.75 -14.47 4.44
N GLU A 213 -17.06 -14.21 4.39
CA GLU A 213 -17.73 -13.43 5.40
C GLU A 213 -17.55 -14.16 6.74
N THR A 214 -16.64 -13.68 7.58
CA THR A 214 -16.48 -14.26 8.90
C THR A 214 -17.53 -13.63 9.79
N MET A 215 -18.72 -14.23 9.83
CA MET A 215 -19.80 -13.78 10.69
C MET A 215 -19.39 -14.04 12.14
N ARG A 216 -19.19 -12.95 12.90
CA ARG A 216 -19.00 -13.02 14.36
C ARG A 216 -20.36 -13.15 15.01
N LEU A 217 -20.80 -14.38 15.27
CA LEU A 217 -22.00 -14.63 16.04
C LEU A 217 -21.70 -14.40 17.53
N ARG A 218 -22.39 -13.43 18.15
CA ARG A 218 -22.40 -13.31 19.61
C ARG A 218 -23.47 -14.25 20.16
N LEU A 219 -23.04 -15.30 20.82
CA LEU A 219 -23.92 -16.28 21.44
C LEU A 219 -24.62 -15.63 22.65
N PRO A 220 -25.85 -16.08 23.02
CA PRO A 220 -26.54 -15.63 24.23
C PRO A 220 -25.72 -15.81 25.52
N SER A 221 -24.77 -16.76 25.52
CA SER A 221 -23.81 -16.98 26.61
C SER A 221 -22.76 -15.87 26.75
N GLY A 222 -22.76 -14.87 25.86
CA GLY A 222 -21.74 -13.82 25.80
C GLY A 222 -20.47 -14.25 25.05
N ALA A 223 -20.34 -15.53 24.67
CA ALA A 223 -19.23 -16.01 23.86
C ALA A 223 -19.30 -15.46 22.42
N LEU A 224 -18.15 -15.13 21.85
CA LEU A 224 -18.02 -14.76 20.43
C LEU A 224 -17.59 -15.99 19.65
N GLN A 225 -18.41 -16.44 18.70
CA GLN A 225 -18.07 -17.50 17.75
C GLN A 225 -17.83 -16.87 16.38
N GLN A 226 -16.64 -17.09 15.82
CA GLN A 226 -16.35 -16.76 14.42
C GLN A 226 -16.80 -17.95 13.56
N VAL A 227 -17.78 -17.72 12.70
CA VAL A 227 -18.23 -18.70 11.70
C VAL A 227 -17.81 -18.18 10.33
N GLU A 228 -17.04 -18.98 9.60
CA GLU A 228 -16.67 -18.68 8.22
C GLU A 228 -17.86 -19.05 7.33
N VAL A 229 -18.57 -18.04 6.83
CA VAL A 229 -19.72 -18.25 5.93
C VAL A 229 -19.19 -18.69 4.58
N GLY A 230 -19.46 -19.94 4.19
CA GLY A 230 -19.09 -20.50 2.89
C GLY A 230 -18.20 -21.73 2.91
N SER A 231 -17.63 -22.12 4.07
CA SER A 231 -17.07 -23.47 4.20
C SER A 231 -18.23 -24.48 4.25
N PRO A 232 -18.17 -25.61 3.50
CA PRO A 232 -19.15 -26.66 3.69
C PRO A 232 -19.10 -27.05 5.16
N VAL A 233 -20.26 -26.99 5.83
CA VAL A 233 -20.40 -27.52 7.19
C VAL A 233 -20.14 -29.01 7.06
N THR A 234 -18.89 -29.42 7.25
CA THR A 234 -18.60 -30.76 7.70
C THR A 234 -19.17 -30.79 9.10
N THR A 235 -20.44 -31.20 9.18
CA THR A 235 -21.00 -31.80 10.38
C THR A 235 -20.06 -32.96 10.67
N ASN A 236 -19.00 -32.68 11.43
CA ASN A 236 -18.30 -33.69 12.19
C ASN A 236 -19.40 -34.25 13.07
N ALA A 237 -20.06 -35.30 12.57
CA ALA A 237 -20.97 -36.10 13.33
C ALA A 237 -20.23 -36.35 14.64
N VAL A 238 -20.79 -35.82 15.72
CA VAL A 238 -20.43 -36.21 17.06
C VAL A 238 -20.69 -37.72 17.07
N VAL A 239 -19.65 -38.50 16.76
CA VAL A 239 -19.65 -39.93 16.98
C VAL A 239 -19.80 -40.03 18.50
N PRO A 240 -20.93 -40.56 19.00
CA PRO A 240 -21.05 -40.82 20.42
C PRO A 240 -19.87 -41.72 20.79
N ARG A 241 -18.94 -41.21 21.60
CA ARG A 241 -17.91 -42.05 22.20
C ARG A 241 -18.66 -43.05 23.06
N GLU A 242 -18.76 -44.29 22.59
CA GLU A 242 -19.15 -45.39 23.44
C GLU A 242 -18.20 -45.42 24.66
N PRO A 243 -18.73 -45.46 25.89
CA PRO A 243 -17.93 -45.66 27.08
C PRO A 243 -17.38 -47.08 27.10
N GLY A 244 -16.18 -47.26 26.54
CA GLY A 244 -15.43 -48.51 26.66
C GLY A 244 -15.06 -48.82 28.12
N PRO A 245 -15.02 -50.11 28.50
CA PRO A 245 -14.76 -50.53 29.87
C PRO A 245 -13.33 -50.20 30.30
N ARG A 246 -13.21 -49.60 31.48
CA ARG A 246 -11.94 -49.31 32.16
C ARG A 246 -11.32 -50.61 32.68
N LEU A 247 -10.30 -51.09 31.98
CA LEU A 247 -9.25 -51.95 32.51
C LEU A 247 -7.96 -51.10 32.38
N GLY A 248 -7.37 -50.55 33.43
CA GLY A 248 -6.74 -51.28 34.54
C GLY A 248 -5.25 -51.37 34.26
N GLY A 249 -4.45 -50.41 34.77
CA GLY A 249 -2.99 -50.55 34.84
C GLY A 249 -2.17 -49.25 34.71
N PRO A 250 -1.30 -48.91 35.67
CA PRO A 250 -0.28 -47.88 35.51
C PRO A 250 1.00 -48.48 34.92
N ALA A 251 1.30 -48.17 33.66
CA ALA A 251 2.62 -48.45 33.07
C ALA A 251 3.49 -47.20 33.17
N VAL A 252 4.30 -47.19 34.23
CA VAL A 252 5.49 -46.36 34.36
C VAL A 252 6.44 -46.70 33.21
N VAL A 253 6.68 -45.75 32.30
CA VAL A 253 7.80 -45.82 31.36
C VAL A 253 8.80 -44.74 31.76
N VAL A 254 9.93 -45.24 32.25
CA VAL A 254 11.11 -44.49 32.69
C VAL A 254 12.16 -44.54 31.57
N GLN A 255 12.88 -43.42 31.44
CA GLN A 255 14.24 -43.25 30.90
C GLN A 255 14.46 -43.20 29.37
N PRO A 256 15.65 -42.74 28.90
CA PRO A 256 16.66 -41.87 29.50
C PRO A 256 17.09 -40.72 28.53
N GLY A 257 18.04 -39.90 28.99
CA GLY A 257 18.45 -38.65 28.35
C GLY A 257 19.27 -38.76 27.06
N ALA A 258 19.43 -37.61 26.43
CA ALA A 258 20.47 -37.33 25.44
C ALA A 258 20.96 -35.89 25.68
N ASP A 259 21.89 -35.79 26.62
CA ASP A 259 22.91 -34.76 26.67
C ASP A 259 23.77 -34.92 25.42
N ALA A 260 23.78 -33.93 24.53
CA ALA A 260 24.76 -33.87 23.44
C ALA A 260 25.09 -32.41 23.08
N GLU A 261 26.29 -32.05 23.51
CA GLU A 261 27.26 -31.19 22.81
C GLU A 261 26.93 -29.70 22.58
N ARG A 262 27.49 -28.91 23.50
CA ARG A 262 27.73 -27.47 23.38
C ARG A 262 29.15 -27.24 22.82
N PRO A 263 29.34 -26.59 21.67
CA PRO A 263 30.69 -26.29 21.16
C PRO A 263 31.37 -25.17 21.96
N PRO A 264 32.73 -25.16 22.01
CA PRO A 264 33.50 -24.23 22.83
C PRO A 264 33.53 -22.81 22.24
N ALA A 265 33.41 -21.83 23.13
CA ALA A 265 33.65 -20.43 22.82
C ALA A 265 35.15 -20.19 22.60
N MET A 266 35.52 -19.71 21.42
CA MET A 266 36.84 -19.10 21.20
C MET A 266 36.80 -17.62 21.60
N ARG A 267 37.78 -17.23 22.42
CA ARG A 267 38.11 -15.85 22.79
C ARG A 267 38.89 -15.16 21.68
#